data_AF-A0A1E4JMY1-F1
#
_entry.id   AF-A0A1E4JMY1-F1
#
_cell.length_a   1.000
_cell.length_b   1.000
_cell.length_c   1.000
_cell.angle_alpha   90.00
_cell.angle_beta   90.00
_cell.angle_gamma   90.00
#
_symmetry.space_group_name_H-M   'P 1'
#
loop_
_entity.id
_entity.type
_entity.pdbx_description
1 polymer ?
#
loop_
_entity_poly.entity_id
_entity_poly.type
_entity_poly.pdbx_seq_one_letter_code
_entity_poly.pdbx_strand_id
1 'polypeptide(L)'
;MSPRRRRYWKSLGFAALVGGLIGGWLVVDQPEGRGLTEMLATGSLTPGFAIAAALCWTIGLAIAMILYHRAIDDHEEHAWLWASTAGWYALMFPAPVWWVLHRAALAPSPDAMLLFLLTLVVNAVVYLWLKFR
;
A
#
# COMPACT_ATOMS: atom_id res chain seq x y z
N MET A 1 -16.71 24.00 7.62
CA MET A 1 -16.43 22.83 6.75
C MET A 1 -17.71 22.07 6.50
N SER A 2 -18.00 21.65 5.25
CA SER A 2 -19.15 20.79 4.99
C SER A 2 -19.00 19.44 5.72
N PRO A 3 -20.10 18.77 6.12
CA PRO A 3 -20.05 17.47 6.78
C PRO A 3 -19.27 16.41 6.00
N ARG A 4 -19.37 16.43 4.66
CA ARG A 4 -18.61 15.56 3.74
C ARG A 4 -17.10 15.84 3.83
N ARG A 5 -16.68 17.11 3.70
CA ARG A 5 -15.26 17.50 3.81
C ARG A 5 -14.65 17.07 5.14
N ARG A 6 -15.40 17.15 6.24
CA ARG A 6 -14.95 16.67 7.55
C ARG A 6 -14.75 15.15 7.60
N ARG A 7 -15.64 14.37 6.97
CA ARG A 7 -15.50 12.90 6.88
C ARG A 7 -14.28 12.51 6.04
N TYR A 8 -14.04 13.24 4.95
CA TYR A 8 -12.88 13.06 4.08
C TYR A 8 -11.55 13.25 4.84
N TRP A 9 -11.40 14.35 5.56
CA TRP A 9 -10.17 14.58 6.33
C TRP A 9 -9.98 13.57 7.46
N LYS A 10 -11.08 13.06 8.04
CA LYS A 10 -11.02 11.98 9.04
C LYS A 10 -10.58 10.66 8.42
N SER A 11 -11.07 10.29 7.24
CA SER A 11 -10.64 9.06 6.57
C SER A 11 -9.16 9.15 6.16
N LEU A 12 -8.72 10.28 5.62
CA LEU A 12 -7.32 10.50 5.28
C LEU A 12 -6.41 10.52 6.52
N GLY A 13 -6.83 11.19 7.60
CA GLY A 13 -6.10 11.21 8.86
C GLY A 13 -6.00 9.83 9.50
N PHE A 14 -7.06 9.01 9.39
CA PHE A 14 -7.01 7.62 9.84
C PHE A 14 -6.05 6.76 9.02
N ALA A 15 -6.07 6.88 7.68
CA ALA A 15 -5.12 6.19 6.82
C ALA A 15 -3.67 6.61 7.11
N ALA A 16 -3.43 7.91 7.30
CA ALA A 16 -2.12 8.44 7.68
C ALA A 16 -1.67 7.93 9.06
N LEU A 17 -2.58 7.79 10.02
CA LEU A 17 -2.27 7.19 11.32
C LEU A 17 -1.86 5.73 11.18
N VAL A 18 -2.60 4.92 10.42
CA VAL A 18 -2.25 3.51 10.18
C VAL A 18 -0.88 3.40 9.52
N GLY A 19 -0.63 4.16 8.45
CA GLY A 19 0.67 4.18 7.78
C GLY A 19 1.80 4.67 8.68
N GLY A 20 1.54 5.70 9.48
CA GLY A 20 2.50 6.25 10.45
C GLY A 20 2.85 5.27 11.57
N LEU A 21 1.88 4.50 12.08
CA LEU A 21 2.12 3.47 13.09
C LEU A 21 2.99 2.33 12.53
N ILE A 22 2.68 1.84 11.33
CA ILE A 22 3.44 0.77 10.68
C ILE A 22 4.87 1.27 10.37
N GLY A 23 5.01 2.43 9.73
CA GLY A 23 6.30 2.98 9.35
C GLY A 23 7.15 3.39 10.56
N GLY A 24 6.53 4.01 11.57
CA GLY A 24 7.21 4.41 12.80
C GLY A 24 7.70 3.23 13.61
N TRP A 25 6.87 2.19 13.78
CA TRP A 25 7.30 0.97 14.46
C TRP A 25 8.37 0.23 13.66
N LEU A 26 8.25 0.18 12.32
CA LEU A 26 9.28 -0.45 11.48
C LEU A 26 10.67 0.13 11.76
N VAL A 27 10.79 1.46 11.93
CA VAL A 27 12.06 2.13 12.28
C VAL A 27 12.58 1.70 13.65
N VAL A 28 11.70 1.56 14.65
CA VAL A 28 12.07 1.16 16.01
C VAL A 28 12.43 -0.33 16.11
N ASP A 29 11.81 -1.18 15.28
CA ASP A 29 12.06 -2.63 15.26
C ASP A 29 13.42 -3.00 14.61
N GLN A 30 14.15 -2.02 14.03
CA GLN A 30 15.42 -2.29 13.37
C GLN A 30 16.59 -2.41 14.36
N PRO A 31 17.46 -3.42 14.20
CA PRO A 31 18.79 -3.42 14.83
C PRO A 31 19.59 -2.20 14.37
N GLU A 32 20.33 -1.57 15.28
CA GLU A 32 21.18 -0.41 14.96
C GLU A 32 22.16 -0.74 13.81
N GLY A 33 22.21 0.12 12.79
CA GLY A 33 23.23 0.08 11.74
C GLY A 33 22.84 -0.51 10.38
N ARG A 34 21.60 -0.99 10.16
CA ARG A 34 21.16 -1.48 8.84
C ARG A 34 20.66 -0.36 7.93
N GLY A 35 21.10 -0.36 6.67
CA GLY A 35 20.60 0.55 5.62
C GLY A 35 19.31 0.06 4.94
N LEU A 36 18.58 0.95 4.28
CA LEU A 36 17.30 0.65 3.59
C LEU A 36 17.40 -0.54 2.61
N THR A 37 18.54 -0.67 1.92
CA THR A 37 18.81 -1.75 0.96
C THR A 37 19.01 -3.11 1.63
N GLU A 38 19.65 -3.14 2.80
CA GLU A 38 19.82 -4.37 3.60
C GLU A 38 18.50 -4.82 4.22
N MET A 39 17.64 -3.87 4.61
CA MET A 39 16.29 -4.13 5.12
C MET A 39 15.42 -4.84 4.07
N LEU A 40 15.45 -4.36 2.83
CA LEU A 40 14.72 -4.98 1.72
C LEU A 40 15.28 -6.36 1.33
N ALA A 41 16.57 -6.61 1.59
CA ALA A 41 17.24 -7.85 1.17
C ALA A 41 17.29 -8.96 2.23
N THR A 42 17.25 -8.63 3.53
CA THR A 42 17.56 -9.60 4.61
C THR A 42 16.61 -9.55 5.83
N GLY A 43 15.58 -8.69 5.81
CA GLY A 43 14.83 -8.29 7.00
C GLY A 43 14.00 -9.39 7.68
N SER A 44 14.57 -10.08 8.67
CA SER A 44 13.78 -10.81 9.67
C SER A 44 13.06 -9.80 10.57
N LEU A 45 11.74 -9.71 10.43
CA LEU A 45 10.89 -8.88 11.30
C LEU A 45 10.69 -9.57 12.66
N THR A 46 10.55 -8.80 13.75
CA THR A 46 10.16 -9.42 15.02
C THR A 46 8.74 -9.99 14.91
N PRO A 47 8.42 -11.12 15.59
CA PRO A 47 7.06 -11.67 15.56
C PRO A 47 6.01 -10.67 16.02
N GLY A 48 6.33 -9.85 17.02
CA GLY A 48 5.43 -8.81 17.53
C GLY A 48 5.11 -7.75 16.48
N PHE A 49 6.13 -7.21 15.80
CA PHE A 49 5.92 -6.28 14.70
C PHE A 49 5.14 -6.91 13.56
N ALA A 50 5.48 -8.13 13.14
CA ALA A 50 4.82 -8.82 12.04
C ALA A 50 3.31 -9.00 12.30
N ILE A 51 2.93 -9.41 13.51
CA ILE A 51 1.51 -9.56 13.90
C ILE A 51 0.81 -8.20 13.91
N ALA A 52 1.42 -7.18 14.52
CA ALA A 52 0.83 -5.85 14.59
C ALA A 52 0.66 -5.22 13.20
N ALA A 53 1.68 -5.28 12.36
CA ALA A 53 1.65 -4.77 10.99
C ALA A 53 0.60 -5.51 10.13
N ALA A 54 0.51 -6.84 10.25
CA ALA A 54 -0.52 -7.62 9.55
C ALA A 54 -1.94 -7.22 9.96
N LEU A 55 -2.20 -7.00 11.25
CA LEU A 55 -3.48 -6.51 11.75
C LEU A 55 -3.77 -5.08 11.27
N CYS A 56 -2.78 -4.18 11.33
CA CYS A 56 -2.92 -2.82 10.84
C CYS A 56 -3.19 -2.76 9.34
N TRP A 57 -2.52 -3.58 8.53
CA TRP A 57 -2.82 -3.66 7.09
C TRP A 57 -4.19 -4.26 6.82
N THR A 58 -4.53 -5.40 7.42
CA THR A 58 -5.81 -6.06 7.12
C THR A 58 -7.01 -5.28 7.67
N ILE A 59 -7.04 -5.01 8.97
CA ILE A 59 -8.16 -4.34 9.64
C ILE A 59 -8.13 -2.84 9.37
N GLY A 60 -6.96 -2.22 9.50
CA GLY A 60 -6.80 -0.78 9.32
C GLY A 60 -7.11 -0.34 7.89
N LEU A 61 -6.60 -1.03 6.86
CA LEU A 61 -6.94 -0.67 5.47
C LEU A 61 -8.39 -0.98 5.13
N ALA A 62 -8.98 -2.07 5.65
CA ALA A 62 -10.40 -2.36 5.45
C ALA A 62 -11.30 -1.26 6.03
N ILE A 63 -11.01 -0.80 7.26
CA ILE A 63 -11.72 0.33 7.87
C ILE A 63 -11.51 1.61 7.06
N ALA A 64 -10.26 1.90 6.67
CA ALA A 64 -9.93 3.09 5.87
C ALA A 64 -10.72 3.11 4.55
N MET A 65 -10.82 1.97 3.86
CA MET A 65 -11.58 1.82 2.63
C MET A 65 -13.07 2.16 2.83
N ILE A 66 -13.69 1.62 3.88
CA ILE A 66 -15.12 1.88 4.20
C ILE A 66 -15.34 3.34 4.54
N LEU A 67 -14.47 3.94 5.37
CA LEU A 67 -14.57 5.34 5.77
C LEU A 67 -14.40 6.27 4.56
N TYR A 68 -13.48 5.93 3.67
CA TYR A 68 -13.16 6.71 2.48
C TYR A 68 -14.33 6.69 1.48
N HIS A 69 -14.87 5.51 1.13
CA HIS A 69 -16.04 5.41 0.23
C HIS A 69 -17.26 6.18 0.73
N ARG A 70 -17.48 6.24 2.05
CA ARG A 70 -18.59 7.00 2.64
C ARG A 70 -18.39 8.53 2.61
N ALA A 71 -17.20 8.99 2.26
CA ALA A 71 -16.81 10.40 2.33
C ALA A 71 -16.67 11.06 0.95
N ILE A 72 -16.36 10.29 -0.08
CA ILE A 72 -16.09 10.77 -1.45
C ILE A 72 -17.39 11.04 -2.23
N ASP A 73 -17.26 11.79 -3.32
CA ASP A 73 -18.31 12.03 -4.30
C ASP A 73 -18.08 11.21 -5.59
N ASP A 74 -19.02 11.30 -6.54
CA ASP A 74 -19.01 10.50 -7.77
C ASP A 74 -17.76 10.75 -8.64
N HIS A 75 -17.24 11.98 -8.63
CA HIS A 75 -16.02 12.32 -9.36
C HIS A 75 -14.79 11.63 -8.74
N GLU A 76 -14.66 11.72 -7.43
CA GLU A 76 -13.56 11.08 -6.71
C GLU A 76 -13.70 9.55 -6.66
N GLU A 77 -14.92 9.01 -6.68
CA GLU A 77 -15.20 7.58 -6.82
C GLU A 77 -14.75 7.05 -8.19
N HIS A 78 -15.02 7.80 -9.27
CA HIS A 78 -14.52 7.44 -10.60
C HIS A 78 -12.98 7.44 -10.65
N ALA A 79 -12.32 8.43 -10.06
CA ALA A 79 -10.87 8.46 -9.93
C ALA A 79 -10.33 7.26 -9.12
N TRP A 80 -11.00 6.91 -8.02
CA TRP A 80 -10.64 5.77 -7.18
C TRP A 80 -10.80 4.43 -7.92
N LEU A 81 -11.88 4.25 -8.69
CA LEU A 81 -12.12 3.04 -9.48
C LEU A 81 -10.99 2.80 -10.48
N TRP A 82 -10.71 3.80 -11.33
CA TRP A 82 -9.67 3.67 -12.35
C TRP A 82 -8.27 3.48 -11.77
N ALA A 83 -7.96 4.17 -10.68
CA ALA A 83 -6.72 3.96 -9.95
C ALA A 83 -6.60 2.53 -9.40
N SER A 84 -7.68 1.99 -8.84
CA SER A 84 -7.72 0.62 -8.32
C SER A 84 -7.57 -0.41 -9.43
N THR A 85 -8.23 -0.20 -10.57
CA THR A 85 -8.07 -1.04 -11.76
C THR A 85 -6.64 -0.99 -12.32
N ALA A 86 -6.02 0.20 -12.39
CA ALA A 86 -4.64 0.34 -12.83
C ALA A 86 -3.66 -0.36 -11.88
N GLY A 87 -3.85 -0.19 -10.56
CA GLY A 87 -3.08 -0.91 -9.55
C GLY A 87 -3.24 -2.42 -9.68
N TRP A 88 -4.46 -2.91 -9.89
CA TRP A 88 -4.71 -4.34 -10.12
C TRP A 88 -3.95 -4.88 -11.35
N TYR A 89 -3.93 -4.15 -12.46
CA TYR A 89 -3.12 -4.53 -13.64
C TYR A 89 -1.62 -4.57 -13.34
N ALA A 90 -1.13 -3.66 -12.50
CA ALA A 90 0.27 -3.60 -12.07
C ALA A 90 0.69 -4.79 -11.18
N LEU A 91 -0.27 -5.53 -10.64
CA LEU A 91 -0.03 -6.83 -10.00
C LEU A 91 -0.25 -7.99 -10.99
N MET A 92 -1.38 -7.98 -11.69
CA MET A 92 -1.89 -9.11 -12.46
C MET A 92 -1.00 -9.48 -13.65
N PHE A 93 -0.35 -8.52 -14.30
CA PHE A 93 0.56 -8.82 -15.41
C PHE A 93 1.99 -9.13 -14.94
N PRO A 94 2.63 -8.33 -14.06
CA PRO A 94 4.02 -8.59 -13.68
C PRO A 94 4.20 -9.86 -12.84
N ALA A 95 3.22 -10.23 -12.00
CA ALA A 95 3.33 -11.40 -11.14
C ALA A 95 3.55 -12.72 -11.90
N PRO A 96 2.71 -13.11 -12.88
CA PRO A 96 2.94 -14.34 -13.65
C PRO A 96 4.19 -14.24 -14.53
N VAL A 97 4.50 -13.07 -15.08
CA VAL A 97 5.72 -12.87 -15.90
C VAL A 97 6.97 -13.13 -15.06
N TRP A 98 7.06 -12.52 -13.88
CA TRP A 98 8.20 -12.73 -12.97
C TRP A 98 8.28 -14.19 -12.54
N TRP A 99 7.13 -14.80 -12.18
CA TRP A 99 7.09 -16.20 -11.80
C TRP A 99 7.63 -17.13 -12.91
N VAL A 100 7.17 -16.97 -14.16
CA VAL A 100 7.65 -17.79 -15.30
C VAL A 100 9.14 -17.57 -15.55
N LEU A 101 9.62 -16.31 -15.56
CA LEU A 101 11.03 -16.00 -15.76
C LEU A 101 11.91 -16.61 -14.66
N HIS A 102 11.45 -16.60 -13.41
CA HIS A 102 12.15 -17.26 -12.32
C HIS A 102 12.23 -18.77 -12.52
N ARG A 103 11.15 -19.43 -12.98
CA ARG A 103 11.14 -20.87 -13.29
C ARG A 103 12.10 -21.23 -14.43
N ALA A 104 12.46 -20.28 -15.27
CA ALA A 104 13.46 -20.42 -16.34
C ALA A 104 14.88 -20.02 -15.91
N ALA A 105 15.12 -19.70 -14.62
CA ALA A 105 16.37 -19.14 -14.10
C ALA A 105 16.81 -17.83 -14.78
N LEU A 106 15.86 -17.06 -15.34
CA LEU A 106 16.08 -15.76 -15.99
C LEU A 106 15.83 -14.57 -15.06
N ALA A 107 15.23 -14.80 -13.89
CA ALA A 107 14.91 -13.76 -12.91
C ALA A 107 15.12 -14.27 -11.47
N PRO A 108 15.39 -13.38 -10.49
CA PRO A 108 15.45 -13.75 -9.08
C PRO A 108 14.08 -14.25 -8.58
N SER A 109 14.06 -14.82 -7.36
CA SER A 109 12.81 -15.21 -6.70
C SER A 109 11.82 -14.03 -6.70
N PRO A 110 10.56 -14.24 -7.10
CA PRO A 110 9.54 -13.20 -7.02
C PRO A 110 9.38 -12.69 -5.59
N ASP A 111 9.27 -11.37 -5.44
CA ASP A 111 9.11 -10.69 -4.16
C ASP A 111 7.70 -10.06 -4.10
N ALA A 112 6.90 -10.54 -3.15
CA ALA A 112 5.53 -10.07 -2.96
C ALA A 112 5.46 -8.60 -2.50
N MET A 113 6.43 -8.14 -1.71
CA MET A 113 6.51 -6.75 -1.26
C MET A 113 6.79 -5.83 -2.44
N LEU A 114 7.71 -6.20 -3.34
CA LEU A 114 7.99 -5.41 -4.54
C LEU A 114 6.77 -5.30 -5.48
N LEU A 115 6.03 -6.40 -5.68
CA LEU A 115 4.79 -6.38 -6.45
C LEU A 115 3.71 -5.52 -5.79
N PHE A 116 3.59 -5.59 -4.47
CA PHE A 116 2.67 -4.74 -3.71
C PHE A 116 3.04 -3.25 -3.82
N LEU A 117 4.31 -2.89 -3.69
CA LEU A 117 4.79 -1.51 -3.83
C LEU A 117 4.55 -0.97 -5.25
N LEU A 118 4.81 -1.78 -6.27
CA LEU A 118 4.49 -1.43 -7.66
C LEU A 118 2.99 -1.11 -7.83
N THR A 119 2.14 -1.97 -7.28
CA THR A 119 0.68 -1.78 -7.28
C THR A 119 0.28 -0.46 -6.61
N LEU A 120 0.88 -0.17 -5.45
CA LEU A 120 0.59 1.04 -4.67
C LEU A 120 1.06 2.32 -5.38
N VAL A 121 2.23 2.29 -6.01
CA VAL A 121 2.77 3.42 -6.79
C VAL A 121 1.89 3.72 -8.00
N VAL A 122 1.53 2.69 -8.79
CA VAL A 122 0.67 2.86 -9.96
C VAL A 122 -0.70 3.39 -9.54
N ASN A 123 -1.30 2.81 -8.49
CA ASN A 123 -2.57 3.29 -7.94
C ASN A 123 -2.50 4.76 -7.55
N ALA A 124 -1.49 5.16 -6.77
CA ALA A 124 -1.32 6.54 -6.32
C ALA A 124 -1.14 7.52 -7.49
N VAL A 125 -0.30 7.18 -8.47
CA VAL A 125 -0.05 8.01 -9.66
C VAL A 125 -1.35 8.23 -10.44
N VAL A 126 -2.09 7.16 -10.74
CA VAL A 126 -3.34 7.27 -11.51
C VAL A 126 -4.41 8.03 -10.73
N TYR A 127 -4.55 7.76 -9.43
CA TYR A 127 -5.50 8.47 -8.57
C TYR A 127 -5.20 9.97 -8.52
N LEU A 128 -3.95 10.37 -8.25
CA LEU A 128 -3.56 11.77 -8.19
C LEU A 128 -3.74 12.47 -9.54
N TRP A 129 -3.42 11.79 -10.64
CA TRP A 129 -3.64 12.35 -11.97
C TRP A 129 -5.13 12.60 -12.25
N LEU A 130 -6.00 11.63 -12.00
CA LEU A 130 -7.45 11.78 -12.25
C LEU A 130 -8.13 12.75 -11.29
N LYS A 131 -7.61 12.89 -10.07
CA LYS A 131 -8.16 13.79 -9.05
C LYS A 131 -7.89 15.26 -9.34
N PHE A 132 -6.74 15.58 -9.93
CA PHE A 132 -6.31 16.96 -10.17
C PHE A 132 -6.44 17.41 -11.62
N ARG A 133 -6.88 16.53 -12.51
CA ARG A 133 -7.21 16.84 -13.90
C ARG A 133 -8.66 17.30 -14.02
#